data_AF-A0A9E8MX86-F1
#
_entry.id   AF-A0A9E8MX86-F1
#
_cell.length_a   1.000
_cell.length_b   1.000
_cell.length_c   1.000
_cell.angle_alpha   90.00
_cell.angle_beta   90.00
_cell.angle_gamma   90.00
#
_symmetry.space_group_name_H-M   'P 1'
#
loop_
_entity.id
_entity.type
_entity.pdbx_description
1 polymer ?
#
loop_
_entity_poly.entity_id
_entity_poly.type
_entity_poly.pdbx_seq_one_letter_code
_entity_poly.pdbx_strand_id
1 'polypeptide(L)'
;MKAKTIDYYKTLNDDFLEEESHVFRFGSIGDGGYYLRPSTMHKSEVLFSGGISSNLEFEYDAFRFNPEMKILMIDPTISRFKTVN
;
A
#
# COMPACT_ATOMS: atom_id res chain seq x y z
N MET A 1 48.60 -16.51 6.68
CA MET A 1 47.17 -16.15 6.73
C MET A 1 46.81 -15.51 5.39
N LYS A 2 45.92 -16.09 4.59
CA LYS A 2 45.48 -15.46 3.33
C LYS A 2 44.57 -14.28 3.68
N ALA A 3 44.87 -13.11 3.13
CA ALA A 3 43.99 -11.95 3.25
C ALA A 3 42.63 -12.30 2.64
N LYS A 4 41.56 -12.13 3.43
CA LYS A 4 40.19 -12.33 2.96
C LYS A 4 39.86 -11.14 2.08
N THR A 5 39.86 -11.33 0.75
CA THR A 5 39.47 -10.28 -0.18
C THR A 5 37.99 -9.99 0.04
N ILE A 6 37.67 -8.80 0.54
CA ILE A 6 36.29 -8.37 0.77
C ILE A 6 35.74 -7.94 -0.60
N ASP A 7 34.70 -8.61 -1.04
CA ASP A 7 33.96 -8.21 -2.24
C ASP A 7 32.99 -7.08 -1.87
N TYR A 8 33.51 -5.86 -1.93
CA TYR A 8 32.74 -4.66 -1.61
C TYR A 8 31.54 -4.47 -2.51
N TYR A 9 31.58 -4.94 -3.77
CA TYR A 9 30.44 -4.86 -4.67
C TYR A 9 29.32 -5.75 -4.16
N LYS A 10 29.63 -7.00 -3.79
CA LYS A 10 28.66 -7.92 -3.19
C LYS A 10 28.10 -7.40 -1.86
N THR A 11 28.95 -6.88 -0.97
CA THR A 11 28.49 -6.31 0.31
C THR A 11 27.56 -5.11 0.08
N LEU A 12 27.89 -4.22 -0.86
CA LEU A 12 27.01 -3.11 -1.21
C LEU A 12 25.69 -3.58 -1.82
N ASN A 13 25.73 -4.66 -2.62
CA ASN A 13 24.53 -5.23 -3.22
C ASN A 13 23.62 -5.84 -2.14
N ASP A 14 24.18 -6.70 -1.27
CA ASP A 14 23.45 -7.40 -0.22
C ASP A 14 22.89 -6.43 0.85
N ASP A 15 23.64 -5.36 1.17
CA ASP A 15 23.26 -4.41 2.23
C ASP A 15 22.35 -3.27 1.74
N PHE A 16 22.40 -2.90 0.44
CA PHE A 16 21.72 -1.70 -0.07
C PHE A 16 20.79 -1.92 -1.27
N LEU A 17 20.96 -3.01 -2.03
CA LEU A 17 20.07 -3.36 -3.14
C LEU A 17 19.00 -4.36 -2.63
N GLU A 18 17.87 -3.83 -2.18
CA GLU A 18 16.65 -4.64 -2.01
C GLU A 18 16.19 -5.15 -3.39
N GLU A 19 16.45 -6.43 -3.69
CA GLU A 19 16.19 -7.03 -5.01
C GLU A 19 14.71 -7.16 -5.40
N GLU A 20 13.74 -6.91 -4.52
CA GLU A 20 12.32 -7.01 -4.88
C GLU A 20 11.59 -5.67 -4.85
N SER A 21 11.58 -5.00 -6.01
CA SER A 21 10.89 -3.74 -6.29
C SER A 21 9.48 -3.92 -6.87
N HIS A 22 8.86 -5.09 -6.69
CA HIS A 22 7.55 -5.34 -7.29
C HIS A 22 6.46 -4.52 -6.58
N VAL A 23 6.00 -3.48 -7.28
CA VAL A 23 4.81 -2.72 -6.91
C VAL A 23 3.61 -3.28 -7.65
N PHE A 24 2.52 -3.46 -6.92
CA PHE A 24 1.24 -3.90 -7.45
C PHE A 24 0.34 -2.69 -7.55
N ARG A 25 -0.51 -2.68 -8.57
CA ARG A 25 -1.53 -1.64 -8.69
C ARG A 25 -2.73 -2.01 -7.83
N PHE A 26 -3.20 -1.05 -7.04
CA PHE A 26 -4.41 -1.12 -6.23
C PHE A 26 -5.38 -0.01 -6.67
N GLY A 27 -6.67 -0.32 -6.73
CA GLY A 27 -7.70 0.61 -7.18
C GLY A 27 -7.76 0.80 -8.70
N SER A 28 -8.53 1.80 -9.13
CA SER A 28 -9.04 1.85 -10.49
C SER A 28 -8.00 1.96 -11.59
N ILE A 29 -8.23 1.21 -12.67
CA ILE A 29 -7.42 1.29 -13.90
C ILE A 29 -7.66 2.62 -14.63
N GLY A 30 -8.90 3.11 -14.62
CA GLY A 30 -9.31 4.33 -15.32
C GLY A 30 -8.95 5.62 -14.60
N ASP A 31 -8.99 5.62 -13.27
CA ASP A 31 -8.82 6.83 -12.43
C ASP A 31 -7.41 6.96 -11.82
N GLY A 32 -6.45 6.16 -12.31
CA GLY A 32 -5.04 6.32 -11.94
C GLY A 32 -4.61 5.70 -10.61
N GLY A 33 -5.17 4.55 -10.22
CA GLY A 33 -4.87 3.81 -8.98
C GLY A 33 -3.39 3.67 -8.58
N TYR A 34 -3.15 3.23 -7.36
CA TYR A 34 -1.87 3.39 -6.65
C TYR A 34 -0.95 2.19 -6.83
N TYR A 35 0.33 2.45 -7.14
CA TYR A 35 1.36 1.42 -7.15
C TYR A 35 2.02 1.33 -5.78
N LEU A 36 1.74 0.25 -5.06
CA LEU A 36 2.21 0.01 -3.71
C LEU A 36 2.89 -1.36 -3.63
N ARG A 37 3.84 -1.51 -2.71
CA ARG A 37 4.39 -2.83 -2.41
C ARG A 37 3.31 -3.67 -1.73
N PRO A 38 3.10 -4.95 -2.12
CA PRO A 38 2.16 -5.84 -1.45
C PRO A 38 2.40 -5.94 0.06
N SER A 39 3.66 -5.89 0.48
CA SER A 39 4.05 -5.91 1.89
C SER A 39 3.55 -4.69 2.68
N THR A 40 3.43 -3.52 2.04
CA THR A 40 2.81 -2.34 2.66
C THR A 40 1.35 -2.63 2.97
N MET A 41 0.58 -3.15 2.01
CA MET A 41 -0.83 -3.50 2.26
C MET A 41 -1.04 -4.61 3.27
N HIS A 42 -0.18 -5.62 3.24
CA HIS A 42 -0.26 -6.71 4.20
C HIS A 42 0.07 -6.27 5.64
N LYS A 43 1.02 -5.33 5.82
CA LYS A 43 1.47 -4.89 7.16
C LYS A 43 0.69 -3.71 7.72
N SER A 44 -0.03 -2.96 6.88
CA SER A 44 -0.82 -1.81 7.33
C SER A 44 -1.98 -2.26 8.22
N GLU A 45 -2.08 -1.68 9.43
CA GLU A 45 -3.17 -1.97 10.36
C GLU A 45 -4.41 -1.09 10.13
N VAL A 46 -4.20 0.12 9.62
CA VAL A 46 -5.26 1.12 9.41
C VAL A 46 -5.09 1.82 8.06
N LEU A 47 -6.19 1.94 7.32
CA LEU A 47 -6.31 2.79 6.13
C LEU A 47 -7.23 3.97 6.45
N PHE A 48 -6.69 5.19 6.34
CA PHE A 48 -7.47 6.42 6.32
C PHE A 48 -7.72 6.81 4.87
N SER A 49 -8.96 6.72 4.41
CA SER A 49 -9.33 7.06 3.04
C SER A 49 -10.34 8.21 3.01
N GLY A 50 -10.15 9.16 2.10
CA GLY A 50 -11.04 10.29 1.90
C GLY A 50 -10.93 10.82 0.47
N GLY A 51 -11.90 11.63 0.04
CA GLY A 51 -12.00 12.04 -1.37
C GLY A 51 -12.34 10.88 -2.32
N ILE A 52 -13.01 9.85 -1.78
CA ILE A 52 -13.37 8.59 -2.43
C ILE A 52 -14.49 8.78 -3.46
N SER A 53 -15.41 9.73 -3.22
CA SER A 53 -16.59 9.95 -4.07
C SER A 53 -17.38 8.65 -4.33
N SER A 54 -17.46 8.19 -5.58
CA SER A 54 -18.15 6.95 -5.96
C SER A 54 -17.19 5.82 -6.35
N ASN A 55 -15.87 6.02 -6.18
CA ASN A 55 -14.84 5.08 -6.57
C ASN A 55 -14.26 4.37 -5.33
N LEU A 56 -14.76 3.16 -5.07
CA LEU A 56 -14.36 2.34 -3.91
C LEU A 56 -13.32 1.26 -4.26
N GLU A 57 -12.80 1.27 -5.48
CA GLU A 57 -11.96 0.16 -5.97
C GLU A 57 -10.70 -0.02 -5.11
N PHE A 58 -10.09 1.08 -4.64
CA PHE A 58 -8.91 1.01 -3.80
C PHE A 58 -9.21 0.40 -2.42
N GLU A 59 -10.28 0.85 -1.76
CA GLU A 59 -10.70 0.33 -0.45
C GLU A 59 -11.08 -1.15 -0.54
N TYR A 60 -11.74 -1.55 -1.64
CA TYR A 60 -12.05 -2.95 -1.90
C TYR A 60 -10.80 -3.81 -2.06
N ASP A 61 -9.81 -3.33 -2.80
CA ASP A 61 -8.55 -4.06 -2.94
C ASP A 61 -7.79 -4.14 -1.61
N ALA A 62 -7.76 -3.05 -0.84
CA ALA A 62 -7.16 -3.03 0.50
C ALA A 62 -7.81 -4.06 1.43
N PHE A 63 -9.15 -4.11 1.47
CA PHE A 63 -9.90 -5.09 2.25
C PHE A 63 -9.66 -6.54 1.80
N ARG A 64 -9.59 -6.79 0.49
CA ARG A 64 -9.32 -8.14 -0.05
C ARG A 64 -7.92 -8.62 0.27
N PHE A 65 -6.93 -7.73 0.22
CA PHE A 65 -5.52 -8.07 0.42
C PHE A 65 -5.15 -8.18 1.90
N ASN A 66 -5.85 -7.46 2.77
CA ASN A 66 -5.69 -7.51 4.21
C ASN A 66 -7.05 -7.35 4.92
N PRO A 67 -7.78 -8.45 5.15
CA PRO A 67 -9.10 -8.41 5.78
C PRO A 67 -9.13 -7.90 7.22
N GLU A 68 -7.98 -7.92 7.91
CA GLU A 68 -7.83 -7.45 9.28
C GLU A 68 -7.56 -5.94 9.37
N MET A 69 -7.30 -5.27 8.22
CA MET A 69 -7.07 -3.85 8.18
C MET A 69 -8.33 -3.07 8.56
N LYS A 70 -8.20 -2.12 9.48
CA LYS A 70 -9.28 -1.21 9.83
C LYS A 70 -9.33 -0.09 8.80
N ILE A 71 -10.46 0.07 8.12
CA ILE A 71 -10.62 1.10 7.10
C ILE A 71 -11.53 2.21 7.65
N LEU A 72 -10.99 3.42 7.78
CA LEU A 72 -11.72 4.62 8.11
C LEU A 72 -11.93 5.46 6.84
N MET A 73 -13.18 5.60 6.43
CA MET A 73 -13.56 6.33 5.22
C MET A 73 -14.23 7.66 5.59
N ILE A 74 -13.72 8.76 5.05
CA ILE A 74 -14.19 10.12 5.31
C ILE A 74 -14.42 10.83 3.97
N ASP A 75 -15.67 10.83 3.50
CA ASP A 75 -16.04 11.49 2.25
C ASP A 75 -17.52 11.92 2.27
N PRO A 76 -17.90 13.14 1.84
CA PRO A 76 -19.29 13.59 1.82
C PRO A 76 -20.28 12.67 1.08
N THR A 77 -19.86 11.89 0.09
CA THR A 77 -20.73 10.98 -0.67
C THR A 77 -21.05 9.68 0.08
N ILE A 78 -20.25 9.33 1.10
CA ILE A 78 -20.31 8.05 1.81
C ILE A 78 -20.59 8.25 3.30
N SER A 79 -19.96 9.26 3.88
CA SER A 79 -20.22 9.78 5.22
C SER A 79 -21.55 10.52 5.22
N ARG A 80 -22.65 9.78 5.43
CA ARG A 80 -23.96 10.41 5.62
C ARG A 80 -23.95 11.25 6.89
N PHE A 81 -23.87 12.57 6.76
CA PHE A 81 -24.35 13.47 7.80
C PHE A 81 -25.87 13.29 7.89
N LYS A 82 -26.33 12.49 8.86
CA LYS A 82 -27.74 12.44 9.22
C LYS A 82 -28.02 13.71 10.03
N THR A 83 -28.34 14.82 9.38
CA THR A 83 -29.05 15.91 10.04
C THR A 83 -30.40 15.36 10.45
N VAL A 84 -30.53 15.09 11.75
CA VAL A 84 -31.82 14.83 12.38
C VAL A 84 -32.55 16.17 12.35
N ASN A 85 -33.57 16.27 11.50
CA ASN A 85 -34.58 17.34 11.61
C ASN A 85 -35.50 17.06 12.80
#